data_AF-A0A821DS58-F1
#
_entry.id   AF-A0A821DS58-F1
#
_cell.length_a   1.000
_cell.length_b   1.000
_cell.length_c   1.000
_cell.angle_alpha   90.00
_cell.angle_beta   90.00
_cell.angle_gamma   90.00
#
_symmetry.space_group_name_H-M   'P 1'
#
loop_
_entity.id
_entity.type
_entity.pdbx_description
1 polymer ?
#
loop_
_entity_poly.entity_id
_entity_poly.type
_entity_poly.pdbx_seq_one_letter_code
_entity_poly.pdbx_strand_id
1 'polypeptide(L)'
;MQYVPLRSKYRIGTRQSELALVQTESVIEQLHKFYPNIEYEVIKIKTIGDKNLLDPLANIGDKGLFTKELEVELNNNTIDFVVHSLKDVPSTVLPPNMIIGAILERVDPRDAVVIAPWHNKKSLNELPHGSIIGTSSTRRIAQLKLNYPQFIYKNIRGNMNTRWEKLKNRELGYDAMIAAVAGLQRLKWTDRISEIIEPDRVLYAIGQGALGIECRHNDIDTIRMLSVLNHEPTVIRCIAERAFLRRIGGGCSIPNAVRTIYNEKGLLIDGILLNLDGSRIVKDRVENSDLTIPMTTTKHGSTFFVSHSDDDVSLLENNIQSIDLSSNRMNSKKQSTELDEKSISTSVSSTSAPQSSLSLLPTETSEVVPLLRHYAHVCGMNINETVLENAELCGTNLAVKLMQMGADSILEEIHQNVTITPTS
;
A
#
# COMPACT_ATOMS: atom_id res chain seq x y z
N MET A 1 14.02 28.06 -8.07
CA MET A 1 15.26 27.82 -7.29
C MET A 1 15.11 26.47 -6.61
N GLN A 2 16.12 25.59 -6.63
CA GLN A 2 16.04 24.29 -5.95
C GLN A 2 15.93 24.52 -4.44
N TYR A 3 15.01 23.83 -3.78
CA TYR A 3 14.95 23.86 -2.31
C TYR A 3 16.28 23.35 -1.74
N VAL A 4 16.82 24.03 -0.73
CA VAL A 4 18.04 23.60 -0.04
C VAL A 4 17.63 23.04 1.33
N PRO A 5 17.91 21.75 1.61
CA PRO A 5 17.62 21.16 2.92
C PRO A 5 18.31 21.91 4.05
N LEU A 6 17.60 22.12 5.16
CA LEU A 6 18.08 22.86 6.34
C LEU A 6 19.04 22.03 7.20
N ARG A 7 18.81 20.72 7.26
CA ARG A 7 19.69 19.77 7.97
C ARG A 7 20.82 19.30 7.08
N SER A 8 22.01 19.12 7.64
CA SER A 8 23.16 18.48 6.98
C SER A 8 23.11 16.94 7.02
N LYS A 9 22.18 16.36 7.79
CA LYS A 9 22.05 14.92 8.00
C LYS A 9 20.60 14.48 8.15
N TYR A 10 20.26 13.36 7.52
CA TYR A 10 18.96 12.70 7.61
C TYR A 10 19.12 11.22 7.96
N ARG A 11 18.26 10.70 8.83
CA ARG A 11 18.23 9.31 9.28
C ARG A 11 17.09 8.57 8.60
N ILE A 12 17.38 7.46 7.94
CA ILE A 12 16.44 6.75 7.09
C ILE A 12 16.12 5.40 7.71
N GLY A 13 14.87 5.21 8.13
CA GLY A 13 14.40 3.93 8.62
C GLY A 13 14.23 2.93 7.49
N THR A 14 14.68 1.69 7.72
CA THR A 14 14.44 0.59 6.77
C THR A 14 14.39 -0.76 7.46
N ARG A 15 13.70 -1.72 6.84
CA ARG A 15 13.68 -3.11 7.30
C ARG A 15 15.01 -3.79 7.03
N GLN A 16 15.28 -4.86 7.76
CA GLN A 16 16.54 -5.61 7.63
C GLN A 16 16.64 -6.50 6.38
N SER A 17 15.52 -6.72 5.67
CA SER A 17 15.53 -7.55 4.46
C SER A 17 16.35 -6.91 3.35
N GLU A 18 17.10 -7.71 2.59
CA GLU A 18 17.94 -7.24 1.47
C GLU A 18 17.17 -6.35 0.48
N LEU A 19 15.94 -6.74 0.09
CA LEU A 19 15.13 -5.94 -0.82
C LEU A 19 14.81 -4.55 -0.23
N ALA A 20 14.54 -4.45 1.07
CA ALA A 20 14.26 -3.16 1.71
C ALA A 20 15.51 -2.28 1.77
N LEU A 21 16.68 -2.86 2.06
CA LEU A 21 17.95 -2.15 2.03
C LEU A 21 18.27 -1.61 0.63
N VAL A 22 18.14 -2.44 -0.40
CA VAL A 22 18.37 -2.02 -1.79
C VAL A 22 17.38 -0.93 -2.22
N GLN A 23 16.13 -0.99 -1.76
CA GLN A 23 15.14 0.06 -2.01
C GLN A 23 15.53 1.39 -1.34
N THR A 24 15.98 1.33 -0.09
CA THR A 24 16.46 2.50 0.65
C THR A 24 17.71 3.11 0.01
N GLU A 25 18.69 2.28 -0.36
CA GLU A 25 19.91 2.72 -1.05
C GLU A 25 19.58 3.37 -2.40
N SER A 26 18.66 2.80 -3.17
CA SER A 26 18.21 3.39 -4.45
C SER A 26 17.55 4.77 -4.29
N VAL A 27 16.86 5.02 -3.17
CA VAL A 27 16.30 6.34 -2.84
C VAL A 27 17.42 7.32 -2.48
N ILE A 28 18.37 6.89 -1.64
CA ILE A 28 19.52 7.70 -1.22
C ILE A 28 20.39 8.09 -2.44
N GLU A 29 20.64 7.15 -3.36
CA GLU A 29 21.36 7.41 -4.61
C GLU A 29 20.67 8.48 -5.46
N GLN A 30 19.33 8.52 -5.48
CA GLN A 30 18.58 9.55 -6.20
C GLN A 30 18.67 10.90 -5.47
N LEU A 31 18.50 10.92 -4.15
CA LEU A 31 18.62 12.14 -3.35
C LEU A 31 20.01 12.76 -3.46
N HIS A 32 21.08 11.96 -3.45
CA HIS A 32 22.45 12.45 -3.60
C HIS A 32 22.70 13.21 -4.91
N LYS A 33 21.96 12.90 -6.00
CA LYS A 33 22.06 13.64 -7.26
C LYS A 33 21.56 15.07 -7.13
N PHE A 34 20.58 15.30 -6.25
CA PHE A 34 20.01 16.61 -6.00
C PHE A 34 20.70 17.34 -4.83
N TYR A 35 21.16 16.58 -3.84
CA TYR A 35 21.67 17.07 -2.56
C TYR A 35 22.98 16.37 -2.16
N PRO A 36 24.08 16.61 -2.89
CA PRO A 36 25.33 15.85 -2.70
C PRO A 36 26.01 16.10 -1.34
N ASN A 37 25.73 17.23 -0.70
CA ASN A 37 26.37 17.63 0.57
C ASN A 37 25.62 17.13 1.82
N ILE A 38 24.52 16.38 1.64
CA ILE A 38 23.72 15.85 2.74
C ILE A 38 24.22 14.45 3.12
N GLU A 39 24.37 14.20 4.41
CA GLU A 39 24.64 12.87 4.96
C GLU A 39 23.33 12.08 5.13
N TYR A 40 23.28 10.86 4.61
CA TYR A 40 22.14 9.96 4.75
C TYR A 40 22.54 8.74 5.60
N GLU A 41 22.03 8.66 6.83
CA GLU A 41 22.30 7.55 7.76
C GLU A 41 21.18 6.50 7.72
N VAL A 42 21.50 5.27 7.31
CA VAL A 42 20.52 4.17 7.27
C VAL A 42 20.39 3.49 8.63
N ILE A 43 19.20 3.54 9.22
CA ILE A 43 18.85 2.90 10.50
C ILE A 43 18.00 1.66 10.25
N LYS A 44 18.58 0.48 10.54
CA LYS A 44 17.97 -0.82 10.33
C LYS A 44 17.05 -1.21 11.49
N ILE A 45 15.75 -1.37 11.23
CA ILE A 45 14.72 -1.63 12.24
C ILE A 45 14.12 -3.03 12.00
N LYS A 46 13.91 -3.79 13.08
CA LYS A 46 13.26 -5.13 13.04
C LYS A 46 11.76 -4.99 13.22
N THR A 47 10.96 -5.50 12.30
CA THR A 47 9.49 -5.47 12.39
C THR A 47 8.90 -6.80 12.85
N ILE A 48 7.64 -6.82 13.30
CA ILE A 48 6.94 -8.08 13.65
C ILE A 48 6.82 -9.00 12.44
N GLY A 49 6.59 -8.46 11.24
CA GLY A 49 6.54 -9.24 10.00
C GLY A 49 7.85 -9.96 9.65
N ASP A 50 8.98 -9.53 10.21
CA ASP A 50 10.26 -10.23 10.09
C ASP A 50 10.41 -11.36 11.14
N LYS A 51 9.64 -11.30 12.24
CA LYS A 51 9.68 -12.27 13.35
C LYS A 51 8.67 -13.40 13.21
N ASN A 52 7.45 -13.12 12.74
CA ASN A 52 6.38 -14.13 12.63
C ASN A 52 6.27 -14.72 11.21
N LEU A 53 6.94 -15.86 10.99
CA LEU A 53 6.91 -16.58 9.72
C LEU A 53 5.86 -17.71 9.67
N LEU A 54 5.22 -18.04 10.79
CA LEU A 54 4.44 -19.28 10.95
C LEU A 54 2.93 -19.11 10.68
N ASP A 55 2.31 -17.98 11.06
CA ASP A 55 0.83 -17.85 10.99
C ASP A 55 0.30 -17.31 9.65
N PRO A 56 -0.81 -17.81 9.07
CA PRO A 56 -1.42 -17.29 7.83
C PRO A 56 -1.56 -15.76 7.81
N LEU A 57 -1.29 -15.07 6.68
CA LEU A 57 -1.25 -13.60 6.60
C LEU A 57 -2.66 -13.05 6.85
N ALA A 58 -3.67 -13.79 6.39
CA ALA A 58 -5.08 -13.56 6.68
C ALA A 58 -5.42 -13.63 8.18
N ASN A 59 -4.64 -14.37 8.98
CA ASN A 59 -4.90 -14.60 10.41
C ASN A 59 -4.10 -13.64 11.30
N ILE A 60 -3.05 -12.97 10.79
CA ILE A 60 -2.18 -12.07 11.57
C ILE A 60 -2.79 -10.66 11.74
N GLY A 61 -3.86 -10.33 11.02
CA GLY A 61 -4.48 -9.00 11.04
C GLY A 61 -3.70 -8.01 10.16
N ASP A 62 -4.44 -7.31 9.30
CA ASP A 62 -3.90 -6.47 8.21
C ASP A 62 -3.23 -5.15 8.66
N LYS A 63 -3.19 -4.84 9.96
CA LYS A 63 -2.73 -3.52 10.45
C LYS A 63 -1.22 -3.47 10.69
N GLY A 64 -0.48 -2.95 9.71
CA GLY A 64 0.87 -2.40 9.92
C GLY A 64 1.97 -3.42 10.22
N LEU A 65 1.80 -4.69 9.82
CA LEU A 65 2.76 -5.78 10.12
C LEU A 65 4.22 -5.46 9.74
N PHE A 66 4.40 -4.63 8.72
CA PHE A 66 5.71 -4.21 8.21
C PHE A 66 6.03 -2.73 8.41
N THR A 67 5.11 -1.94 8.95
CA THR A 67 5.25 -0.47 9.06
C THR A 67 5.28 0.01 10.52
N LYS A 68 4.60 -0.69 11.44
CA LYS A 68 4.39 -0.23 12.83
C LYS A 68 5.66 0.16 13.57
N GLU A 69 6.71 -0.66 13.54
CA GLU A 69 7.96 -0.31 14.24
C GLU A 69 8.68 0.86 13.59
N LEU A 70 8.56 1.03 12.28
CA LEU A 70 9.14 2.18 11.56
C LEU A 70 8.39 3.46 11.91
N GLU A 71 7.06 3.40 11.99
CA GLU A 71 6.18 4.51 12.39
C GLU A 71 6.45 4.96 13.83
N VAL A 72 6.76 4.03 14.75
CA VAL A 72 7.16 4.36 16.13
C VAL A 72 8.46 5.17 16.14
N GLU A 73 9.45 4.77 15.36
CA GLU A 73 10.73 5.49 15.26
C GLU A 73 10.57 6.87 14.59
N LEU A 74 9.70 6.99 13.57
CA LEU A 74 9.33 8.29 13.00
C LEU A 74 8.71 9.21 14.05
N ASN A 75 7.78 8.70 14.86
CA ASN A 75 7.10 9.46 15.90
C ASN A 75 8.05 9.88 17.03
N ASN A 76 9.02 9.03 17.36
CA ASN A 76 10.03 9.31 18.37
C ASN A 76 11.15 10.25 17.88
N ASN A 77 11.09 10.72 16.63
CA ASN A 77 12.14 11.53 15.99
C ASN A 77 13.51 10.83 16.02
N THR A 78 13.55 9.50 16.01
CA THR A 78 14.80 8.71 15.94
C THR A 78 15.22 8.45 14.49
N ILE A 79 14.28 8.51 13.55
CA ILE A 79 14.48 8.58 12.10
C ILE A 79 13.70 9.75 11.50
N ASP A 80 14.03 10.16 10.28
CA ASP A 80 13.44 11.32 9.60
C ASP A 80 12.46 10.91 8.49
N PHE A 81 12.74 9.84 7.75
CA PHE A 81 11.80 9.24 6.80
C PHE A 81 12.04 7.73 6.64
N VAL A 82 11.08 7.03 6.03
CA VAL A 82 11.10 5.58 5.80
C VAL A 82 10.77 5.28 4.35
N VAL A 83 11.47 4.32 3.74
CA VAL A 83 11.20 3.87 2.37
C VAL A 83 10.41 2.57 2.39
N HIS A 84 9.27 2.55 1.69
CA HIS A 84 8.39 1.40 1.58
C HIS A 84 8.17 0.97 0.13
N SER A 85 7.94 -0.32 -0.06
CA SER A 85 7.14 -0.76 -1.22
C SER A 85 5.71 -0.26 -1.01
N LEU A 86 5.17 0.54 -1.92
CA LEU A 86 3.90 1.24 -1.68
C LEU A 86 2.71 0.29 -1.44
N LYS A 87 2.75 -0.92 -2.03
CA LYS A 87 1.76 -1.98 -1.80
C LYS A 87 1.69 -2.49 -0.35
N ASP A 88 2.76 -2.30 0.42
CA ASP A 88 2.85 -2.75 1.82
C ASP A 88 2.43 -1.62 2.79
N VAL A 89 2.17 -0.41 2.28
CA VAL A 89 1.67 0.73 3.05
C VAL A 89 0.15 0.68 3.10
N PRO A 90 -0.47 0.67 4.30
CA PRO A 90 -1.93 0.67 4.44
C PRO A 90 -2.59 1.77 3.58
N SER A 91 -3.59 1.39 2.80
CA SER A 91 -4.37 2.30 1.93
C SER A 91 -5.52 2.99 2.66
N THR A 92 -5.97 2.42 3.77
CA THR A 92 -7.13 2.90 4.52
C THR A 92 -6.80 4.09 5.40
N VAL A 93 -5.77 3.97 6.26
CA VAL A 93 -5.36 5.01 7.22
C VAL A 93 -3.86 4.87 7.50
N LEU A 94 -3.08 5.94 7.33
CA LEU A 94 -1.75 6.08 7.94
C LEU A 94 -1.89 6.49 9.41
N PRO A 95 -0.89 6.22 10.26
CA PRO A 95 -0.92 6.72 11.62
C PRO A 95 -1.11 8.24 11.68
N PRO A 96 -1.73 8.77 12.76
CA PRO A 96 -1.80 10.20 12.97
C PRO A 96 -0.41 10.83 12.85
N ASN A 97 -0.35 12.03 12.26
CA ASN A 97 0.86 12.81 12.04
C ASN A 97 1.85 12.24 11.00
N MET A 98 1.50 11.16 10.30
CA MET A 98 2.32 10.58 9.22
C MET A 98 1.71 10.83 7.83
N ILE A 99 2.57 10.88 6.84
CA ILE A 99 2.26 11.18 5.43
C ILE A 99 3.17 10.38 4.51
N ILE A 100 2.74 10.14 3.28
CA ILE A 100 3.66 9.76 2.19
C ILE A 100 4.16 11.07 1.56
N GLY A 101 5.42 11.42 1.83
CA GLY A 101 6.06 12.63 1.32
C GLY A 101 6.56 12.52 -0.12
N ALA A 102 6.75 11.30 -0.63
CA ALA A 102 7.04 11.09 -2.05
C ALA A 102 6.61 9.71 -2.57
N ILE A 103 6.21 9.65 -3.85
CA ILE A 103 6.02 8.43 -4.61
C ILE A 103 6.91 8.48 -5.86
N LEU A 104 7.87 7.56 -5.92
CA LEU A 104 8.89 7.51 -6.97
C LEU A 104 8.36 6.89 -8.26
N GLU A 105 9.13 7.05 -9.34
CA GLU A 105 8.84 6.40 -10.62
C GLU A 105 8.60 4.89 -10.47
N ARG A 106 7.48 4.44 -11.04
CA ARG A 106 7.04 3.04 -10.96
C ARG A 106 7.83 2.17 -11.92
N VAL A 107 8.51 1.16 -11.39
CA VAL A 107 9.02 0.04 -12.20
C VAL A 107 7.88 -0.94 -12.53
N ASP A 108 8.17 -1.99 -13.30
CA ASP A 108 7.15 -2.93 -13.79
C ASP A 108 6.26 -3.48 -12.66
N PRO A 109 4.94 -3.18 -12.68
CA PRO A 109 4.02 -3.58 -11.63
C PRO A 109 3.55 -5.03 -11.75
N ARG A 110 3.88 -5.76 -12.83
CA ARG A 110 3.36 -7.09 -13.11
C ARG A 110 3.92 -8.16 -12.17
N ASP A 111 3.25 -9.31 -12.15
CA ASP A 111 3.73 -10.51 -11.49
C ASP A 111 4.58 -11.35 -12.45
N ALA A 112 5.57 -12.05 -11.91
CA ALA A 112 6.47 -12.93 -12.64
C ALA A 112 6.40 -14.35 -12.10
N VAL A 113 6.59 -15.30 -13.01
CA VAL A 113 6.79 -16.72 -12.75
C VAL A 113 8.29 -16.95 -12.62
N VAL A 114 8.70 -17.59 -11.53
CA VAL A 114 10.05 -18.12 -11.35
C VAL A 114 9.93 -19.63 -11.25
N ILE A 115 10.32 -20.34 -12.30
CA ILE A 115 10.30 -21.80 -12.36
C ILE A 115 11.47 -22.36 -11.55
N ALA A 116 11.25 -23.47 -10.86
CA ALA A 116 12.28 -24.09 -10.03
C ALA A 116 13.48 -24.53 -10.90
N PRO A 117 14.73 -24.37 -10.43
CA PRO A 117 15.92 -24.63 -11.27
C PRO A 117 16.09 -26.06 -11.79
N TRP A 118 15.40 -27.05 -11.21
CA TRP A 118 15.40 -28.43 -11.70
C TRP A 118 14.41 -28.67 -12.84
N HIS A 119 13.55 -27.70 -13.16
CA HIS A 119 12.68 -27.75 -14.33
C HIS A 119 13.36 -27.12 -15.54
N ASN A 120 13.11 -27.69 -16.71
CA ASN A 120 13.55 -27.14 -18.00
C ASN A 120 12.47 -26.31 -18.69
N LYS A 121 11.43 -25.93 -17.96
CA LYS A 121 10.26 -25.19 -18.45
C LYS A 121 10.49 -23.69 -18.39
N LYS A 122 9.80 -22.95 -19.26
CA LYS A 122 9.95 -21.48 -19.36
C LYS A 122 8.69 -20.70 -19.05
N SER A 123 7.54 -21.35 -18.92
CA SER A 123 6.27 -20.68 -18.65
C SER A 123 5.36 -21.54 -17.78
N LEU A 124 4.31 -20.95 -17.20
CA LEU A 124 3.29 -21.71 -16.48
C LEU A 124 2.64 -22.76 -17.38
N ASN A 125 2.36 -22.42 -18.64
CA ASN A 125 1.69 -23.33 -19.59
C ASN A 125 2.50 -24.58 -19.94
N GLU A 126 3.81 -24.57 -19.72
CA GLU A 126 4.69 -25.70 -19.96
C GLU A 126 4.82 -26.65 -18.77
N LEU A 127 4.32 -26.25 -17.59
CA LEU A 127 4.36 -27.07 -16.38
C LEU A 127 3.30 -28.19 -16.44
N PRO A 128 3.62 -29.41 -15.98
CA PRO A 128 2.64 -30.50 -15.92
C PRO A 128 1.40 -30.18 -15.09
N HIS A 129 0.27 -30.81 -15.41
CA HIS A 129 -0.90 -30.82 -14.54
C HIS A 129 -0.52 -31.29 -13.12
N GLY A 130 -1.10 -30.64 -12.10
CA GLY A 130 -0.80 -30.93 -10.70
C GLY A 130 0.49 -30.29 -10.18
N SER A 131 1.23 -29.52 -11.00
CA SER A 131 2.41 -28.78 -10.54
C SER A 131 2.06 -27.83 -9.38
N ILE A 132 2.98 -27.69 -8.44
CA ILE A 132 2.83 -26.92 -7.22
C ILE A 132 3.41 -25.51 -7.41
N ILE A 133 2.53 -24.51 -7.32
CA ILE A 133 2.87 -23.09 -7.47
C ILE A 133 2.89 -22.42 -6.09
N GLY A 134 4.05 -21.88 -5.73
CA GLY A 134 4.31 -21.19 -4.47
C GLY A 134 3.83 -19.74 -4.48
N THR A 135 2.82 -19.41 -3.67
CA THR A 135 2.43 -18.03 -3.34
C THR A 135 1.59 -17.99 -2.06
N SER A 136 1.74 -16.93 -1.26
CA SER A 136 0.89 -16.68 -0.08
C SER A 136 -0.03 -15.46 -0.23
N SER A 137 -0.10 -14.89 -1.43
CA SER A 137 -1.01 -13.79 -1.72
C SER A 137 -2.38 -14.34 -2.13
N THR A 138 -3.43 -14.03 -1.36
CA THR A 138 -4.81 -14.42 -1.67
C THR A 138 -5.26 -13.87 -3.02
N ARG A 139 -4.88 -12.61 -3.33
CA ARG A 139 -5.02 -12.00 -4.67
C ARG A 139 -4.46 -12.88 -5.79
N ARG A 140 -3.22 -13.35 -5.66
CA ARG A 140 -2.59 -14.18 -6.70
C ARG A 140 -3.27 -15.54 -6.79
N ILE A 141 -3.53 -16.18 -5.65
CA ILE A 141 -4.14 -17.52 -5.60
C ILE A 141 -5.51 -17.51 -6.29
N ALA A 142 -6.39 -16.56 -5.96
CA ALA A 142 -7.72 -16.49 -6.54
C ALA A 142 -7.68 -16.30 -8.07
N GLN A 143 -6.86 -15.35 -8.56
CA GLN A 143 -6.72 -15.13 -10.00
C GLN A 143 -6.02 -16.29 -10.72
N LEU A 144 -5.04 -16.94 -10.10
CA LEU A 144 -4.36 -18.08 -10.71
C LEU A 144 -5.26 -19.31 -10.74
N LYS A 145 -6.08 -19.57 -9.72
CA LYS A 145 -7.10 -20.65 -9.78
C LYS A 145 -8.10 -20.43 -10.91
N LEU A 146 -8.51 -19.18 -11.14
CA LEU A 146 -9.41 -18.83 -12.23
C LEU A 146 -8.79 -19.09 -13.61
N ASN A 147 -7.52 -18.72 -13.81
CA ASN A 147 -6.88 -18.78 -15.13
C ASN A 147 -6.07 -20.07 -15.38
N TYR A 148 -5.64 -20.75 -14.33
CA TYR A 148 -4.83 -21.96 -14.34
C TYR A 148 -5.33 -22.97 -13.28
N PRO A 149 -6.55 -23.53 -13.47
CA PRO A 149 -7.17 -24.44 -12.50
C PRO A 149 -6.43 -25.78 -12.35
N GLN A 150 -5.52 -26.11 -13.27
CA GLN A 150 -4.78 -27.38 -13.28
C GLN A 150 -3.67 -27.49 -12.22
N PHE A 151 -3.32 -26.41 -11.54
CA PHE A 151 -2.20 -26.37 -10.60
C PHE A 151 -2.63 -26.44 -9.13
N ILE A 152 -1.70 -26.88 -8.28
CA ILE A 152 -1.84 -26.89 -6.83
C ILE A 152 -1.16 -25.64 -6.28
N TYR A 153 -1.89 -24.82 -5.51
CA TYR A 153 -1.32 -23.60 -4.92
C TYR A 153 -0.93 -23.84 -3.46
N LYS A 154 0.35 -23.64 -3.12
CA LYS A 154 0.88 -23.79 -1.76
C LYS A 154 1.52 -22.50 -1.25
N ASN A 155 1.41 -22.30 0.06
CA ASN A 155 1.99 -21.13 0.74
C ASN A 155 3.52 -21.16 0.73
N ILE A 156 4.14 -20.13 0.15
CA ILE A 156 5.59 -19.90 0.24
C ILE A 156 5.87 -18.56 0.93
N ARG A 157 6.64 -18.62 2.02
CA ARG A 157 6.85 -17.50 2.96
C ARG A 157 8.30 -17.23 3.25
N GLY A 158 8.54 -16.04 3.80
CA GLY A 158 9.85 -15.45 4.03
C GLY A 158 10.14 -14.32 3.05
N ASN A 159 11.30 -13.70 3.20
CA ASN A 159 11.82 -12.74 2.23
C ASN A 159 12.18 -13.45 0.91
N MET A 160 12.60 -12.68 -0.11
CA MET A 160 12.92 -13.23 -1.44
C MET A 160 14.00 -14.32 -1.40
N ASN A 161 15.03 -14.18 -0.55
CA ASN A 161 16.06 -15.20 -0.37
C ASN A 161 15.50 -16.50 0.21
N THR A 162 14.74 -16.42 1.30
CA THR A 162 14.11 -17.60 1.90
C THR A 162 13.18 -18.32 0.90
N ARG A 163 12.42 -17.56 0.11
CA ARG A 163 11.54 -18.14 -0.92
C ARG A 163 12.35 -18.80 -2.04
N TRP A 164 13.45 -18.18 -2.46
CA TRP A 164 14.36 -18.76 -3.44
C TRP A 164 14.99 -20.07 -2.94
N GLU A 165 15.47 -20.12 -1.70
CA GLU A 165 15.98 -21.37 -1.11
C GLU A 165 14.92 -22.46 -1.04
N LYS A 166 13.67 -22.10 -0.70
CA LYS A 166 12.55 -23.05 -0.72
C LYS A 166 12.24 -23.56 -2.13
N LEU A 167 12.28 -22.68 -3.12
CA LEU A 167 12.13 -23.05 -4.53
C LEU A 167 13.32 -23.85 -5.06
N LYS A 168 14.50 -23.76 -4.45
CA LYS A 168 15.68 -24.59 -4.78
C LYS A 168 15.72 -25.94 -4.04
N ASN A 169 14.89 -26.13 -3.03
CA ASN A 169 14.78 -27.42 -2.36
C ASN A 169 13.71 -28.31 -3.02
N ARG A 170 14.16 -29.28 -3.81
CA ARG A 170 13.28 -30.25 -4.51
C ARG A 170 12.41 -31.06 -3.55
N GLU A 171 12.84 -31.30 -2.31
CA GLU A 171 12.08 -32.04 -1.31
C GLU A 171 10.82 -31.28 -0.86
N LEU A 172 10.82 -29.94 -0.94
CA LEU A 172 9.64 -29.12 -0.65
C LEU A 172 8.62 -29.14 -1.80
N GLY A 173 9.03 -29.60 -2.97
CA GLY A 173 8.14 -29.88 -4.10
C GLY A 173 7.51 -28.65 -4.76
N TYR A 174 8.12 -27.46 -4.70
CA TYR A 174 7.63 -26.30 -5.45
C TYR A 174 8.13 -26.34 -6.90
N ASP A 175 7.23 -26.35 -7.88
CA ASP A 175 7.61 -26.36 -9.30
C ASP A 175 7.83 -24.94 -9.85
N ALA A 176 7.14 -23.96 -9.28
CA ALA A 176 7.39 -22.54 -9.52
C ALA A 176 6.97 -21.70 -8.30
N MET A 177 7.39 -20.45 -8.26
CA MET A 177 6.82 -19.44 -7.36
C MET A 177 6.40 -18.19 -8.14
N ILE A 178 5.47 -17.43 -7.57
CA ILE A 178 5.06 -16.14 -8.13
C ILE A 178 5.65 -15.00 -7.31
N ALA A 179 6.32 -14.07 -7.98
CA ALA A 179 6.95 -12.89 -7.39
C ALA A 179 6.53 -11.61 -8.14
N ALA A 180 6.82 -10.43 -7.58
CA ALA A 180 6.62 -9.18 -8.32
C ALA A 180 7.85 -8.92 -9.19
N VAL A 181 7.67 -8.53 -10.46
CA VAL A 181 8.78 -8.18 -11.37
C VAL A 181 9.68 -7.13 -10.72
N ALA A 182 9.08 -6.08 -10.15
CA ALA A 182 9.78 -5.03 -9.41
C ALA A 182 10.76 -5.53 -8.33
N GLY A 183 10.38 -6.57 -7.58
CA GLY A 183 11.22 -7.13 -6.53
C GLY A 183 12.43 -7.88 -7.10
N LEU A 184 12.21 -8.65 -8.16
CA LEU A 184 13.27 -9.36 -8.88
C LEU A 184 14.24 -8.40 -9.56
N GLN A 185 13.73 -7.34 -10.20
CA GLN A 185 14.56 -6.31 -10.84
C GLN A 185 15.48 -5.60 -9.85
N ARG A 186 14.94 -5.15 -8.70
CA ARG A 186 15.72 -4.48 -7.66
C ARG A 186 16.82 -5.37 -7.09
N LEU A 187 16.54 -6.66 -6.90
CA LEU A 187 17.54 -7.64 -6.46
C LEU A 187 18.51 -8.10 -7.57
N LYS A 188 18.39 -7.56 -8.80
CA LYS A 188 19.16 -7.99 -9.98
C LYS A 188 18.97 -9.48 -10.31
N TRP A 189 17.75 -10.00 -10.11
CA TRP A 189 17.34 -11.39 -10.38
C TRP A 189 16.48 -11.51 -11.64
N THR A 190 16.69 -10.65 -12.64
CA THR A 190 15.91 -10.66 -13.88
C THR A 190 16.14 -11.92 -14.70
N ASP A 191 17.32 -12.54 -14.59
CA ASP A 191 17.68 -13.83 -15.17
C ASP A 191 16.84 -15.00 -14.64
N ARG A 192 16.21 -14.83 -13.46
CA ARG A 192 15.34 -15.84 -12.85
C ARG A 192 13.88 -15.74 -13.31
N ILE A 193 13.51 -14.68 -14.04
CA ILE A 193 12.16 -14.52 -14.57
C ILE A 193 11.98 -15.49 -15.73
N SER A 194 11.11 -16.48 -15.56
CA SER A 194 10.75 -17.41 -16.64
C SER A 194 9.68 -16.78 -17.54
N GLU A 195 8.67 -16.16 -16.93
CA GLU A 195 7.55 -15.52 -17.62
C GLU A 195 7.09 -14.30 -16.83
N ILE A 196 6.74 -13.21 -17.52
CA ILE A 196 5.97 -12.10 -16.94
C ILE A 196 4.49 -12.34 -17.25
N ILE A 197 3.64 -12.36 -16.22
CA ILE A 197 2.22 -12.60 -16.38
C ILE A 197 1.54 -11.32 -16.81
N GLU A 198 0.87 -11.38 -17.96
CA GLU A 198 0.18 -10.22 -18.51
C GLU A 198 -1.11 -9.90 -17.73
N PRO A 199 -1.51 -8.60 -17.66
CA PRO A 199 -2.65 -8.17 -16.84
C PRO A 199 -4.03 -8.67 -17.29
N ASP A 200 -4.16 -9.19 -18.49
CA ASP A 200 -5.37 -9.90 -18.96
C ASP A 200 -5.59 -11.21 -18.19
N ARG A 201 -4.51 -11.81 -17.68
CA ARG A 201 -4.51 -13.03 -16.87
C ARG A 201 -4.47 -12.72 -15.38
N VAL A 202 -3.53 -11.89 -14.92
CA VAL A 202 -3.38 -11.55 -13.50
C VAL A 202 -3.15 -10.07 -13.31
N LEU A 203 -4.14 -9.39 -12.75
CA LEU A 203 -4.02 -8.00 -12.30
C LEU A 203 -3.13 -7.90 -11.05
N TYR A 204 -2.38 -6.81 -10.94
CA TYR A 204 -1.38 -6.60 -9.89
C TYR A 204 -1.97 -5.98 -8.62
N ALA A 205 -1.21 -6.03 -7.53
CA ALA A 205 -1.62 -5.38 -6.28
C ALA A 205 -1.55 -3.85 -6.41
N ILE A 206 -2.42 -3.16 -5.66
CA ILE A 206 -2.42 -1.70 -5.53
C ILE A 206 -1.03 -1.21 -5.12
N GLY A 207 -0.49 -0.22 -5.82
CA GLY A 207 0.84 0.33 -5.56
C GLY A 207 2.02 -0.61 -5.88
N GLN A 208 1.79 -1.81 -6.44
CA GLN A 208 2.88 -2.74 -6.78
C GLN A 208 3.84 -2.08 -7.79
N GLY A 209 5.14 -2.14 -7.52
CA GLY A 209 6.17 -1.50 -8.37
C GLY A 209 6.58 -0.10 -7.91
N ALA A 210 5.71 0.64 -7.24
CA ALA A 210 6.05 1.97 -6.72
C ALA A 210 6.78 1.88 -5.36
N LEU A 211 7.66 2.84 -5.09
CA LEU A 211 8.16 3.12 -3.74
C LEU A 211 7.44 4.34 -3.20
N GLY A 212 7.00 4.25 -1.94
CA GLY A 212 6.47 5.39 -1.19
C GLY A 212 7.42 5.73 -0.05
N ILE A 213 7.63 7.01 0.20
CA ILE A 213 8.45 7.50 1.30
C ILE A 213 7.55 8.10 2.38
N GLU A 214 7.53 7.49 3.56
CA GLU A 214 6.76 7.96 4.71
C GLU A 214 7.60 8.91 5.58
N CYS A 215 7.00 10.00 6.04
CA CYS A 215 7.61 10.95 6.97
C CYS A 215 6.56 11.64 7.86
N ARG A 216 6.99 12.53 8.76
CA ARG A 216 6.09 13.30 9.62
C ARG A 216 5.47 14.47 8.86
N HIS A 217 4.16 14.69 9.03
CA HIS A 217 3.41 15.75 8.36
C HIS A 217 3.89 17.18 8.66
N ASN A 218 4.46 17.39 9.84
CA ASN A 218 4.95 18.69 10.30
C ASN A 218 6.47 18.88 10.04
N ASP A 219 7.14 17.91 9.42
CA ASP A 219 8.55 18.00 9.06
C ASP A 219 8.69 18.57 7.63
N ILE A 220 8.46 19.88 7.51
CA ILE A 220 8.44 20.61 6.24
C ILE A 220 9.75 20.50 5.48
N ASP A 221 10.88 20.47 6.18
CA ASP A 221 12.21 20.34 5.58
C ASP A 221 12.40 18.96 4.93
N THR A 222 12.01 17.88 5.62
CA THR A 222 12.01 16.53 5.04
C THR A 222 11.07 16.46 3.82
N ILE A 223 9.86 16.98 3.95
CA ILE A 223 8.86 17.01 2.89
C ILE A 223 9.41 17.69 1.63
N ARG A 224 9.96 18.91 1.77
CA ARG A 224 10.48 19.68 0.64
C ARG A 224 11.70 19.02 0.01
N MET A 225 12.58 18.41 0.81
CA MET A 225 13.69 17.61 0.29
C MET A 225 13.19 16.41 -0.52
N LEU A 226 12.18 15.67 -0.03
CA LEU A 226 11.67 14.48 -0.71
C LEU A 226 10.89 14.79 -1.99
N SER A 227 10.33 16.00 -2.10
CA SER A 227 9.50 16.42 -3.25
C SER A 227 10.12 16.18 -4.61
N VAL A 228 11.45 16.32 -4.72
CA VAL A 228 12.21 16.16 -5.97
C VAL A 228 12.20 14.74 -6.54
N LEU A 229 11.82 13.75 -5.72
CA LEU A 229 11.76 12.35 -6.10
C LEU A 229 10.40 11.94 -6.69
N ASN A 230 9.40 12.82 -6.59
CA ASN A 230 8.08 12.46 -7.04
C ASN A 230 7.99 12.27 -8.56
N HIS A 231 7.22 11.26 -8.97
CA HIS A 231 6.91 11.02 -10.36
C HIS A 231 5.40 11.11 -10.61
N GLU A 232 4.97 12.21 -11.22
CA GLU A 232 3.55 12.57 -11.39
C GLU A 232 2.69 11.45 -12.00
N PRO A 233 3.07 10.81 -13.13
CA PRO A 233 2.30 9.71 -13.68
C PRO A 233 2.10 8.55 -12.70
N THR A 234 3.07 8.30 -11.82
CA THR A 234 2.94 7.27 -10.79
C THR A 234 2.06 7.71 -9.64
N VAL A 235 2.20 8.95 -9.18
CA VAL A 235 1.35 9.54 -8.12
C VAL A 235 -0.12 9.45 -8.50
N ILE A 236 -0.49 9.92 -9.70
CA ILE A 236 -1.87 9.89 -10.22
C ILE A 236 -2.44 8.47 -10.24
N ARG A 237 -1.68 7.52 -10.80
CA ARG A 237 -2.08 6.10 -10.85
C ARG A 237 -2.26 5.52 -9.45
N CYS A 238 -1.33 5.76 -8.54
CA CYS A 238 -1.37 5.22 -7.19
C CYS A 238 -2.50 5.83 -6.35
N ILE A 239 -2.85 7.10 -6.57
CA ILE A 239 -4.02 7.74 -5.96
C ILE A 239 -5.31 7.01 -6.35
N ALA A 240 -5.52 6.78 -7.64
CA ALA A 240 -6.69 6.04 -8.12
C ALA A 240 -6.75 4.61 -7.55
N GLU A 241 -5.62 3.89 -7.55
CA GLU A 241 -5.57 2.52 -7.00
C GLU A 241 -5.86 2.49 -5.49
N ARG A 242 -5.32 3.45 -4.72
CA ARG A 242 -5.53 3.52 -3.28
C ARG A 242 -6.95 3.97 -2.95
N ALA A 243 -7.55 4.89 -3.72
CA ALA A 243 -8.94 5.28 -3.60
C ALA A 243 -9.90 4.10 -3.83
N PHE A 244 -9.64 3.30 -4.86
CA PHE A 244 -10.36 2.06 -5.12
C PHE A 244 -10.34 1.11 -3.91
N LEU A 245 -9.14 0.81 -3.39
CA LEU A 245 -8.98 -0.11 -2.27
C LEU A 245 -9.64 0.40 -0.98
N ARG A 246 -9.49 1.71 -0.70
CA ARG A 246 -10.13 2.38 0.44
C ARG A 246 -11.64 2.26 0.36
N ARG A 247 -12.24 2.50 -0.81
CA ARG A 247 -13.69 2.50 -0.99
C ARG A 247 -14.30 1.09 -0.93
N ILE A 248 -13.60 0.08 -1.43
CA ILE A 248 -13.98 -1.34 -1.28
C ILE A 248 -13.92 -1.81 0.18
N GLY A 249 -13.15 -1.14 1.03
CA GLY A 249 -12.90 -1.59 2.40
C GLY A 249 -11.95 -2.81 2.45
N GLY A 250 -11.10 -2.95 1.43
CA GLY A 250 -10.21 -4.10 1.28
C GLY A 250 -8.89 -3.94 2.07
N GLY A 251 -8.44 -5.02 2.70
CA GLY A 251 -7.08 -5.19 3.25
C GLY A 251 -6.22 -6.15 2.41
N CYS A 252 -5.00 -6.46 2.85
CA CYS A 252 -4.10 -7.39 2.13
C CYS A 252 -4.63 -8.84 2.09
N SER A 253 -5.58 -9.16 2.97
CA SER A 253 -6.25 -10.47 3.04
C SER A 253 -7.31 -10.68 1.96
N ILE A 254 -7.92 -9.61 1.42
CA ILE A 254 -9.02 -9.67 0.45
C ILE A 254 -8.45 -9.82 -0.98
N PRO A 255 -8.88 -10.80 -1.79
CA PRO A 255 -8.45 -10.93 -3.19
C PRO A 255 -8.98 -9.80 -4.08
N ASN A 256 -8.25 -8.69 -4.11
CA ASN A 256 -8.52 -7.56 -5.00
C ASN A 256 -7.24 -7.18 -5.76
N ALA A 257 -7.41 -6.65 -6.97
CA ALA A 257 -6.31 -6.25 -7.82
C ALA A 257 -6.72 -5.15 -8.80
N VAL A 258 -5.71 -4.52 -9.39
CA VAL A 258 -5.87 -3.40 -10.31
C VAL A 258 -4.92 -3.49 -11.50
N ARG A 259 -5.27 -2.80 -12.58
CA ARG A 259 -4.33 -2.29 -13.59
C ARG A 259 -4.66 -0.85 -13.86
N THR A 260 -3.64 0.01 -13.84
CA THR A 260 -3.76 1.39 -14.30
C THR A 260 -2.89 1.65 -15.52
N ILE A 261 -3.43 2.44 -16.44
CA ILE A 261 -2.71 3.03 -17.58
C ILE A 261 -2.99 4.53 -17.54
N TYR A 262 -1.95 5.35 -17.61
CA TYR A 262 -2.07 6.79 -17.68
C TYR A 262 -1.21 7.28 -18.85
N ASN A 263 -1.85 7.91 -19.84
CA ASN A 263 -1.22 8.40 -21.06
C ASN A 263 -2.03 9.58 -21.64
N GLU A 264 -1.71 10.00 -22.86
CA GLU A 264 -2.40 11.10 -23.56
C GLU A 264 -3.92 10.90 -23.71
N LYS A 265 -4.42 9.66 -23.62
CA LYS A 265 -5.85 9.34 -23.74
C LYS A 265 -6.61 9.43 -22.42
N GLY A 266 -5.93 9.64 -21.30
CA GLY A 266 -6.56 9.66 -20.00
C GLY A 266 -5.98 8.68 -18.99
N LEU A 267 -6.69 8.57 -17.87
CA LEU A 267 -6.49 7.52 -16.87
C LEU A 267 -7.49 6.39 -17.09
N LEU A 268 -6.98 5.18 -17.26
CA LEU A 268 -7.74 3.94 -17.24
C LEU A 268 -7.39 3.16 -15.98
N ILE A 269 -8.40 2.69 -15.26
CA ILE A 269 -8.27 1.74 -14.16
C ILE A 269 -9.19 0.53 -14.39
N ASP A 270 -8.59 -0.66 -14.45
CA ASP A 270 -9.29 -1.94 -14.36
C ASP A 270 -9.21 -2.46 -12.92
N GLY A 271 -10.29 -3.03 -12.41
CA GLY A 271 -10.37 -3.61 -11.08
C GLY A 271 -11.03 -4.97 -11.09
N ILE A 272 -10.63 -5.78 -10.12
CA ILE A 272 -11.19 -7.10 -9.87
C ILE A 272 -11.28 -7.35 -8.38
N LEU A 273 -12.35 -8.02 -7.97
CA LEU A 273 -12.52 -8.59 -6.64
C LEU A 273 -13.03 -10.02 -6.78
N LEU A 274 -12.43 -10.95 -6.04
CA LEU A 274 -12.77 -12.36 -6.04
C LEU A 274 -12.95 -12.90 -4.62
N ASN A 275 -13.69 -14.01 -4.49
CA ASN A 275 -13.60 -14.83 -3.27
C ASN A 275 -12.28 -15.63 -3.23
N LEU A 276 -11.99 -16.27 -2.09
CA LEU A 276 -10.68 -16.88 -1.82
C LEU A 276 -10.30 -18.02 -2.79
N ASP A 277 -11.29 -18.72 -3.36
CA ASP A 277 -11.06 -19.79 -4.33
C ASP A 277 -11.12 -19.33 -5.80
N GLY A 278 -11.57 -18.10 -6.05
CA GLY A 278 -11.68 -17.51 -7.39
C GLY A 278 -12.95 -17.90 -8.15
N SER A 279 -13.89 -18.62 -7.54
CA SER A 279 -15.15 -19.06 -8.17
C SER A 279 -16.17 -17.92 -8.36
N ARG A 280 -16.15 -16.92 -7.48
CA ARG A 280 -16.95 -15.69 -7.59
C ARG A 280 -16.05 -14.51 -7.93
N ILE A 281 -16.49 -13.70 -8.88
CA ILE A 281 -15.72 -12.60 -9.43
C ILE A 281 -16.63 -11.44 -9.80
N VAL A 282 -16.19 -10.22 -9.46
CA VAL A 282 -16.65 -8.98 -10.08
C VAL A 282 -15.43 -8.27 -10.66
N LYS A 283 -15.51 -7.87 -11.93
CA LYS A 283 -14.44 -7.15 -12.62
C LYS A 283 -15.04 -6.12 -13.56
N ASP A 284 -14.41 -4.95 -13.62
CA ASP A 284 -14.83 -3.88 -14.52
C ASP A 284 -13.70 -2.87 -14.70
N ARG A 285 -13.93 -1.85 -15.52
CA ARG A 285 -13.04 -0.74 -15.78
C ARG A 285 -13.76 0.60 -15.72
N VAL A 286 -12.99 1.63 -15.36
CA VAL A 286 -13.37 3.04 -15.43
C VAL A 286 -12.27 3.78 -16.18
N GLU A 287 -12.69 4.65 -17.09
CA GLU A 287 -11.80 5.48 -17.90
C GLU A 287 -12.22 6.94 -17.74
N ASN A 288 -11.25 7.82 -17.57
CA ASN A 288 -11.44 9.26 -17.58
C ASN A 288 -10.50 9.86 -18.62
N SER A 289 -11.08 10.18 -19.78
CA SER A 289 -10.39 10.78 -20.91
C SER A 289 -10.03 12.24 -20.72
N ASP A 290 -10.65 12.92 -19.76
CA ASP A 290 -10.42 14.35 -19.49
C ASP A 290 -9.19 14.57 -18.60
N LEU A 291 -8.74 13.52 -17.91
CA LEU A 291 -7.51 13.49 -17.13
C LEU A 291 -6.33 13.20 -18.07
N THR A 292 -5.97 14.14 -18.94
CA THR A 292 -4.86 13.99 -19.89
C THR A 292 -3.54 14.51 -19.33
N ILE A 293 -2.43 13.90 -19.76
CA ILE A 293 -1.09 14.47 -19.54
C ILE A 293 -1.04 15.79 -20.33
N PRO A 294 -0.68 16.93 -19.73
CA PRO A 294 -0.44 18.15 -20.49
C PRO A 294 0.59 17.88 -21.59
N MET A 295 0.23 18.09 -22.87
CA MET A 295 1.05 17.74 -24.04
C MET A 295 2.43 18.45 -24.10
N THR A 296 2.78 19.29 -23.12
CA THR A 296 4.09 19.92 -22.98
C THR A 296 5.04 19.11 -22.08
N THR A 297 5.36 17.87 -22.42
CA THR A 297 6.54 17.16 -21.86
C THR A 297 7.20 16.23 -22.88
N THR A 298 7.52 16.74 -24.07
CA THR A 298 8.57 16.17 -24.91
C THR A 298 9.86 16.97 -24.74
N LYS A 299 10.72 16.53 -23.81
CA LYS A 299 12.17 16.37 -24.00
C LYS A 299 12.83 15.89 -22.71
N HIS A 300 13.69 14.90 -22.88
CA HIS A 300 14.72 14.53 -21.91
C HIS A 300 15.35 15.77 -21.26
N GLY A 301 15.49 15.74 -19.93
CA GLY A 301 16.45 16.52 -19.18
C GLY A 301 16.37 18.04 -19.37
N SER A 302 15.47 18.71 -18.65
CA SER A 302 15.71 20.10 -18.22
C SER A 302 14.76 20.47 -17.09
N THR A 303 15.34 20.61 -15.89
CA THR A 303 14.97 21.54 -14.82
C THR A 303 13.74 22.42 -15.09
N PHE A 304 12.62 22.10 -14.44
CA PHE A 304 11.58 23.08 -14.14
C PHE A 304 11.80 23.60 -12.72
N PHE A 305 12.51 24.73 -12.64
CA PHE A 305 12.59 25.52 -11.42
C PHE A 305 11.50 26.57 -11.45
N VAL A 306 10.44 26.38 -10.68
CA VAL A 306 9.62 27.51 -10.23
C VAL A 306 10.24 28.03 -8.93
N SER A 307 10.40 29.35 -8.83
CA SER A 307 10.77 30.03 -7.59
C SER A 307 9.64 29.85 -6.59
N HIS A 308 9.93 29.26 -5.43
CA HIS A 308 9.03 29.29 -4.29
C HIS A 308 9.00 30.74 -3.78
N SER A 309 7.87 31.43 -3.91
CA SER A 309 7.64 32.68 -3.20
C SER A 309 7.25 32.40 -1.75
N ASP A 310 7.45 33.36 -0.86
CA ASP A 310 7.03 33.28 0.55
C ASP A 310 5.51 32.99 0.68
N ASP A 311 4.72 33.32 -0.35
CA ASP A 311 3.30 32.98 -0.44
C ASP A 311 3.02 31.46 -0.44
N ASP A 312 3.90 30.63 -1.02
CA ASP A 312 3.74 29.16 -1.02
C ASP A 312 4.00 28.57 0.36
N VAL A 313 4.89 29.21 1.15
CA VAL A 313 5.15 28.86 2.55
C VAL A 313 3.91 29.15 3.38
N SER A 314 3.28 30.30 3.17
CA SER A 314 2.02 30.64 3.84
C SER A 314 0.88 29.68 3.45
N LEU A 315 0.79 29.24 2.19
CA LEU A 315 -0.21 28.26 1.74
C LEU A 315 0.04 26.89 2.38
N LEU A 316 1.29 26.40 2.42
CA LEU A 316 1.63 25.16 3.10
C LEU A 316 1.38 25.24 4.61
N GLU A 317 1.78 26.33 5.27
CA GLU A 317 1.54 26.56 6.71
C GLU A 317 0.05 26.70 7.03
N ASN A 318 -0.73 27.37 6.21
CA ASN A 318 -2.19 27.51 6.35
C ASN A 318 -2.92 26.19 6.10
N ASN A 319 -2.47 25.44 5.09
CA ASN A 319 -2.98 24.10 4.81
C ASN A 319 -2.60 23.11 5.90
N ILE A 320 -1.53 23.35 6.67
CA ILE A 320 -1.13 22.52 7.83
C ILE A 320 -1.79 22.98 9.13
N GLN A 321 -2.01 24.27 9.35
CA GLN A 321 -2.80 24.76 10.49
C GLN A 321 -4.27 24.33 10.42
N SER A 322 -4.85 24.21 9.23
CA SER A 322 -6.19 23.63 9.06
C SER A 322 -6.28 22.12 9.31
N ILE A 323 -5.12 21.44 9.45
CA ILE A 323 -5.00 20.01 9.79
C ILE A 323 -4.95 19.79 11.31
N ASP A 324 -4.94 20.85 12.12
CA ASP A 324 -4.88 20.72 13.58
C ASP A 324 -6.13 20.01 14.13
N LEU A 325 -5.99 18.70 14.37
CA LEU A 325 -6.98 17.83 15.01
C LEU A 325 -7.11 18.11 16.53
N SER A 326 -6.78 19.32 16.97
CA SER A 326 -6.82 19.73 18.38
C SER A 326 -8.20 20.18 18.87
N SER A 327 -9.29 19.78 18.20
CA SER A 327 -10.66 19.93 18.72
C SER A 327 -11.15 18.70 19.49
N ASN A 328 -10.27 18.05 20.25
CA ASN A 328 -10.63 17.00 21.22
C ASN A 328 -10.27 17.34 22.68
N ARG A 329 -10.35 18.63 23.04
CA ARG A 329 -10.41 19.06 24.44
C ARG A 329 -11.84 19.41 24.81
N MET A 330 -12.63 18.41 25.24
CA MET A 330 -13.79 18.71 26.07
C MET A 330 -13.31 19.22 27.43
N ASN A 331 -13.79 20.42 27.77
CA ASN A 331 -13.67 21.09 29.05
C ASN A 331 -14.07 20.16 30.21
N SER A 332 -13.12 19.85 31.10
CA SER A 332 -13.44 19.47 32.47
C SER A 332 -12.80 20.47 33.44
N LYS A 333 -13.54 21.52 33.81
CA LYS A 333 -13.29 22.26 35.04
C LYS A 333 -14.59 22.48 35.80
N LYS A 334 -14.65 21.75 36.93
CA LYS A 334 -15.29 22.05 38.21
C LYS A 334 -16.83 22.11 38.25
N GLN A 335 -17.40 21.09 38.88
CA GLN A 335 -18.02 21.34 40.18
C GLN A 335 -17.88 20.13 41.11
N SER A 336 -17.39 20.45 42.29
CA SER A 336 -17.19 19.65 43.50
C SER A 336 -18.50 19.13 44.10
N THR A 337 -18.50 17.90 44.62
CA THR A 337 -19.01 17.55 45.95
C THR A 337 -18.53 16.14 46.31
N GLU A 338 -17.98 16.03 47.52
CA GLU A 338 -17.68 14.79 48.24
C GLU A 338 -18.95 13.94 48.43
N LEU A 339 -18.79 12.61 48.55
CA LEU A 339 -19.30 11.79 49.67
C LEU A 339 -19.09 10.28 49.40
N ASP A 340 -18.25 9.70 50.26
CA ASP A 340 -18.35 8.42 50.97
C ASP A 340 -18.48 7.06 50.27
N GLU A 341 -17.49 6.21 50.61
CA GLU A 341 -17.52 4.76 50.58
C GLU A 341 -18.60 4.18 51.50
N LYS A 342 -19.37 3.19 51.01
CA LYS A 342 -19.63 1.93 51.75
C LYS A 342 -20.34 0.88 50.89
N SER A 343 -19.74 -0.31 50.94
CA SER A 343 -20.24 -1.66 50.66
C SER A 343 -21.73 -1.93 50.91
N ILE A 344 -22.37 -2.71 50.02
CA ILE A 344 -23.40 -3.74 50.32
C ILE A 344 -23.37 -4.83 49.22
N SER A 345 -23.35 -6.07 49.67
CA SER A 345 -23.54 -7.34 48.95
C SER A 345 -25.02 -7.65 48.68
N THR A 346 -25.37 -8.32 47.56
CA THR A 346 -26.04 -9.66 47.49
C THR A 346 -26.79 -9.92 46.16
N SER A 347 -26.61 -11.15 45.67
CA SER A 347 -27.57 -12.08 45.01
C SER A 347 -28.20 -11.80 43.62
N VAL A 348 -27.80 -12.65 42.67
CA VAL A 348 -28.59 -13.52 41.76
C VAL A 348 -29.95 -13.03 41.24
N SER A 349 -30.06 -12.87 39.91
CA SER A 349 -31.12 -13.53 39.12
C SER A 349 -30.84 -13.48 37.61
N SER A 350 -31.23 -14.57 36.96
CA SER A 350 -31.29 -14.86 35.53
C SER A 350 -32.02 -13.79 34.70
N THR A 351 -31.61 -13.58 33.45
CA THR A 351 -32.51 -13.56 32.27
C THR A 351 -31.76 -13.29 30.95
N SER A 352 -32.11 -14.09 29.94
CA SER A 352 -32.17 -13.83 28.49
C SER A 352 -31.04 -13.05 27.79
N ALA A 353 -30.42 -13.74 26.82
CA ALA A 353 -29.64 -13.18 25.73
C ALA A 353 -30.39 -12.03 25.00
N PRO A 354 -29.73 -10.91 24.68
CA PRO A 354 -30.26 -9.97 23.71
C PRO A 354 -29.83 -10.39 22.30
N GLN A 355 -30.83 -10.68 21.45
CA GLN A 355 -30.69 -10.54 20.00
C GLN A 355 -30.25 -9.09 19.72
N SER A 356 -29.00 -8.89 19.29
CA SER A 356 -28.59 -7.62 18.70
C SER A 356 -28.90 -7.68 17.21
N SER A 357 -30.04 -7.11 16.83
CA SER A 357 -30.30 -6.64 15.47
C SER A 357 -29.11 -5.79 15.01
N LEU A 358 -28.43 -6.24 13.96
CA LEU A 358 -27.37 -5.47 13.32
C LEU A 358 -28.04 -4.24 12.67
N SER A 359 -28.03 -3.13 13.38
CA SER A 359 -28.46 -1.84 12.86
C SER A 359 -27.58 -1.48 11.68
N LEU A 360 -28.21 -1.30 10.52
CA LEU A 360 -27.66 -0.63 9.34
C LEU A 360 -26.85 0.59 9.79
N LEU A 361 -25.60 0.67 9.33
CA LEU A 361 -24.73 1.82 9.57
C LEU A 361 -25.48 3.11 9.20
N PRO A 362 -25.42 4.17 10.03
CA PRO A 362 -26.11 5.41 9.73
C PRO A 362 -25.59 6.00 8.42
N THR A 363 -26.51 6.27 7.50
CA THR A 363 -26.33 7.19 6.38
C THR A 363 -26.29 8.62 6.92
N GLU A 364 -25.24 8.98 7.65
CA GLU A 364 -24.96 10.37 8.01
C GLU A 364 -23.49 10.67 7.80
N THR A 365 -23.27 11.78 7.11
CA THR A 365 -22.02 12.41 6.72
C THR A 365 -21.16 12.73 7.94
N SER A 366 -20.42 11.75 8.48
CA SER A 366 -19.23 12.07 9.25
C SER A 366 -18.17 12.52 8.24
N GLU A 367 -17.66 13.74 8.39
CA GLU A 367 -16.64 14.35 7.54
C GLU A 367 -15.57 13.33 7.13
N VAL A 368 -15.70 12.85 5.89
CA VAL A 368 -14.66 12.08 5.22
C VAL A 368 -13.58 13.09 4.88
N VAL A 369 -12.71 13.41 5.83
CA VAL A 369 -11.52 14.21 5.53
C VAL A 369 -10.80 13.48 4.39
N PRO A 370 -10.66 14.08 3.19
CA PRO A 370 -10.02 13.39 2.08
C PRO A 370 -8.53 13.30 2.39
N LEU A 371 -8.09 12.19 2.99
CA LEU A 371 -6.68 11.92 3.24
C LEU A 371 -5.87 11.96 1.91
N LEU A 372 -6.55 11.81 0.77
CA LEU A 372 -5.99 11.94 -0.59
C LEU A 372 -5.63 13.39 -0.99
N ARG A 373 -6.36 14.41 -0.50
CA ARG A 373 -5.97 15.83 -0.64
C ARG A 373 -4.68 16.14 0.11
N HIS A 374 -4.45 15.48 1.26
CA HIS A 374 -3.19 15.63 1.99
C HIS A 374 -2.00 15.10 1.19
N TYR A 375 -2.08 13.93 0.55
CA TYR A 375 -0.90 13.35 -0.12
C TYR A 375 -0.33 14.22 -1.25
N ALA A 376 -1.17 14.95 -1.98
CA ALA A 376 -0.71 15.80 -3.07
C ALA A 376 -0.11 17.13 -2.61
N HIS A 377 -0.78 17.82 -1.67
CA HIS A 377 -0.27 19.06 -1.07
C HIS A 377 1.04 18.83 -0.31
N VAL A 378 1.20 17.63 0.24
CA VAL A 378 2.35 17.22 1.03
C VAL A 378 3.53 16.74 0.19
N CYS A 379 3.36 16.39 -1.08
CA CYS A 379 4.48 15.91 -1.91
C CYS A 379 5.31 17.05 -2.52
N GLY A 380 5.02 18.32 -2.22
CA GLY A 380 5.71 19.47 -2.83
C GLY A 380 5.64 19.49 -4.36
N MET A 381 4.64 18.80 -4.93
CA MET A 381 4.42 18.77 -6.37
C MET A 381 3.35 19.78 -6.76
N ASN A 382 3.63 20.56 -7.79
CA ASN A 382 2.61 21.37 -8.47
C ASN A 382 1.76 20.50 -9.42
N ILE A 383 1.15 19.43 -8.91
CA ILE A 383 0.08 18.76 -9.64
C ILE A 383 -1.21 19.53 -9.39
N ASN A 384 -1.93 19.86 -10.46
CA ASN A 384 -3.24 20.49 -10.37
C ASN A 384 -4.18 19.66 -9.47
N GLU A 385 -4.74 20.27 -8.43
CA GLU A 385 -5.63 19.60 -7.46
C GLU A 385 -6.78 18.87 -8.14
N THR A 386 -7.37 19.46 -9.18
CA THR A 386 -8.44 18.85 -9.98
C THR A 386 -8.01 17.54 -10.65
N VAL A 387 -6.74 17.42 -11.06
CA VAL A 387 -6.21 16.17 -11.65
C VAL A 387 -6.19 15.06 -10.60
N LEU A 388 -5.80 15.38 -9.37
CA LEU A 388 -5.70 14.43 -8.27
C LEU A 388 -7.09 14.02 -7.77
N GLU A 389 -8.01 14.97 -7.68
CA GLU A 389 -9.43 14.72 -7.39
C GLU A 389 -10.04 13.79 -8.44
N ASN A 390 -9.78 14.06 -9.73
CA ASN A 390 -10.26 13.21 -10.81
C ASN A 390 -9.67 11.79 -10.75
N ALA A 391 -8.40 11.64 -10.34
CA ALA A 391 -7.77 10.34 -10.15
C ALA A 391 -8.41 9.57 -8.99
N GLU A 392 -8.63 10.22 -7.85
CA GLU A 392 -9.35 9.66 -6.69
C GLU A 392 -10.77 9.24 -7.08
N LEU A 393 -11.47 10.08 -7.84
CA LEU A 393 -12.82 9.81 -8.32
C LEU A 393 -12.85 8.60 -9.26
N CYS A 394 -11.87 8.43 -10.14
CA CYS A 394 -11.77 7.23 -11.00
C CYS A 394 -11.72 5.94 -10.18
N GLY A 395 -10.84 5.90 -9.17
CA GLY A 395 -10.72 4.75 -8.27
C GLY A 395 -11.99 4.49 -7.47
N THR A 396 -12.58 5.56 -6.92
CA THR A 396 -13.82 5.49 -6.13
C THR A 396 -15.00 5.01 -6.98
N ASN A 397 -15.14 5.52 -8.20
CA ASN A 397 -16.20 5.11 -9.12
C ASN A 397 -16.08 3.64 -9.52
N LEU A 398 -14.87 3.15 -9.76
CA LEU A 398 -14.64 1.73 -10.03
C LEU A 398 -15.07 0.88 -8.84
N ALA A 399 -14.71 1.27 -7.61
CA ALA A 399 -15.13 0.57 -6.41
C ALA A 399 -16.66 0.54 -6.26
N VAL A 400 -17.34 1.68 -6.43
CA VAL A 400 -18.81 1.77 -6.40
C VAL A 400 -19.43 0.85 -7.45
N LYS A 401 -18.89 0.85 -8.67
CA LYS A 401 -19.34 -0.01 -9.76
C LYS A 401 -19.24 -1.49 -9.40
N LEU A 402 -18.11 -1.93 -8.83
CA LEU A 402 -17.96 -3.32 -8.37
C LEU A 402 -18.93 -3.67 -7.23
N MET A 403 -19.17 -2.75 -6.29
CA MET A 403 -20.15 -2.95 -5.21
C MET A 403 -21.56 -3.17 -5.78
N GLN A 404 -21.96 -2.38 -6.78
CA GLN A 404 -23.25 -2.55 -7.48
C GLN A 404 -23.36 -3.89 -8.24
N MET A 405 -22.22 -4.49 -8.61
CA MET A 405 -22.15 -5.80 -9.26
C MET A 405 -22.11 -6.98 -8.27
N GLY A 406 -22.21 -6.72 -6.96
CA GLY A 406 -22.25 -7.77 -5.93
C GLY A 406 -20.91 -8.02 -5.22
N ALA A 407 -19.97 -7.07 -5.24
CA ALA A 407 -18.73 -7.19 -4.47
C ALA A 407 -18.96 -7.30 -2.95
N ASP A 408 -19.99 -6.64 -2.44
CA ASP A 408 -20.45 -6.67 -1.05
C ASP A 408 -20.73 -8.10 -0.58
N SER A 409 -21.48 -8.87 -1.35
CA SER A 409 -21.79 -10.28 -1.06
C SER A 409 -20.54 -11.17 -1.08
N ILE A 410 -19.54 -10.86 -1.90
CA ILE A 410 -18.26 -11.58 -1.90
C ILE A 410 -17.45 -11.22 -0.64
N LEU A 411 -17.44 -9.94 -0.25
CA LEU A 411 -16.75 -9.48 0.95
C LEU A 411 -17.35 -10.10 2.22
N GLU A 412 -18.68 -10.17 2.31
CA GLU A 412 -19.38 -10.83 3.42
C GLU A 412 -18.99 -12.30 3.55
N GLU A 413 -18.96 -13.04 2.44
CA GLU A 413 -18.51 -14.45 2.39
C GLU A 413 -17.08 -14.59 2.92
N ILE A 414 -16.17 -13.71 2.51
CA ILE A 414 -14.78 -13.72 2.98
C ILE A 414 -14.71 -13.48 4.49
N HIS A 415 -15.43 -12.48 5.00
CA HIS A 415 -15.43 -12.16 6.44
C HIS A 415 -16.03 -13.30 7.29
N GLN A 416 -17.08 -13.96 6.81
CA GLN A 416 -17.65 -15.13 7.48
C GLN A 416 -16.65 -16.28 7.53
N ASN A 417 -15.97 -16.58 6.43
CA ASN A 417 -14.98 -17.65 6.36
C ASN A 417 -13.74 -17.40 7.25
N VAL A 418 -13.31 -16.14 7.40
CA VAL A 418 -12.20 -15.77 8.31
C VAL A 418 -12.60 -15.95 9.79
N THR A 419 -13.87 -15.72 10.13
CA THR A 419 -14.39 -15.84 11.50
C THR A 419 -14.60 -17.31 11.93
N ILE A 420 -14.79 -18.21 10.97
CA ILE A 420 -15.15 -19.62 11.22
C ILE A 420 -13.92 -20.54 11.34
N THR A 421 -12.72 -20.14 10.90
CA THR A 421 -11.49 -20.91 11.18
C THR A 421 -11.02 -20.71 12.62
N PRO A 422 -11.23 -21.67 13.55
CA PRO A 422 -10.63 -21.58 14.88
C PRO A 422 -9.14 -21.86 14.71
N THR A 423 -8.31 -21.13 15.44
CA THR A 423 -6.92 -21.51 15.71
C THR A 423 -6.88 -22.98 16.15
N SER A 424 -6.34 -23.85 15.29
CA SER A 424 -5.99 -25.23 15.60
C SER A 424 -4.50 -25.37 15.83
#